data_AF-A0A949WES0-F1
#
_entry.id   AF-A0A949WES0-F1
#
_cell.length_a   1.000
_cell.length_b   1.000
_cell.length_c   1.000
_cell.angle_alpha   90.00
_cell.angle_beta   90.00
_cell.angle_gamma   90.00
#
_symmetry.space_group_name_H-M   'P 1'
#
loop_
_entity.id
_entity.type
_entity.pdbx_description
1 polymer ?
#
loop_
_entity_poly.entity_id
_entity_poly.type
_entity_poly.pdbx_seq_one_letter_code
_entity_poly.pdbx_strand_id
1 'polypeptide(L)'
;MELRRPKTVLFSNTMRTHTLFLPVVLLLSFVLNSAAQTVAPTKSEISGCNVDLARLAVAQRADESGTVSDTEERVNILTRVADFEWRYDKQAAHDHLAEAYKVAAARFHEKGFENENDQGIAIPKPDLRFRVIEAITKKDTAWAKKLIDEILAEYEKDAEDKTDDRDKARELSATLSIAISTIKSDPALSWYLFRRVMAGRLDSHWLFTLYEVAASDPRFADQLYSELLTRYRSEKPRRFLFLSAYPFASNRIVGIDKFQFGSSVPATLGPNPALQTRFLTTLMQNFSAFVVDPTNLTAPAEPHRLGEPAYVVSALNELQPIVAERFPSLLPQFTELSTIANSTLNDNLRQSMDDKNEREAGFRSSFETRIKELEQADEEGKLTDEMIVSVATWGLDSLSEDQMKRLLPWIEKIDDKDAKEATTNFFWFMRTKRAVRDDQLDDAEAFAAKVKRIDFRIVVLFELAEARTKVINSSAAALGILSDAAKQVRSAPDSVPKARVLLGLASKYEKINHAAAIDALSDAVNVINHLQGTEVLQTTIRQMIKTRRSLFYYSVEVPYYGLEETFKIVGKNDLDLTIANATTLTNKYLRTLAVIGAAQSCVDNKKPSKKKPQKR
;
A
#
# COMPACT_ATOMS: atom_id res chain seq x y z
N MET A 1 -48.87 47.81 5.51
CA MET A 1 -48.50 48.40 4.21
C MET A 1 -48.09 47.26 3.30
N GLU A 2 -49.07 46.71 2.58
CA GLU A 2 -49.28 46.96 1.13
C GLU A 2 -48.24 46.16 0.33
N LEU A 3 -48.49 44.91 -0.09
CA LEU A 3 -49.55 44.41 -0.99
C LEU A 3 -49.70 45.27 -2.25
N ARG A 4 -49.17 44.77 -3.38
CA ARG A 4 -49.77 44.89 -4.72
C ARG A 4 -49.25 43.79 -5.67
N ARG A 5 -50.08 42.76 -5.84
CA ARG A 5 -50.29 42.02 -7.10
C ARG A 5 -51.04 42.94 -8.11
N PRO A 6 -51.62 42.44 -9.21
CA PRO A 6 -51.07 41.74 -10.40
C PRO A 6 -51.60 42.42 -11.70
N LYS A 7 -51.40 41.84 -12.89
CA LYS A 7 -52.50 41.61 -13.85
C LYS A 7 -52.15 40.70 -15.03
N THR A 8 -53.10 39.80 -15.23
CA THR A 8 -53.35 38.77 -16.23
C THR A 8 -53.77 39.34 -17.59
N VAL A 9 -53.76 38.51 -18.65
CA VAL A 9 -54.82 38.26 -19.68
C VAL A 9 -54.12 37.81 -21.00
N LEU A 10 -54.14 36.53 -21.41
CA LEU A 10 -55.19 35.74 -22.13
C LEU A 10 -55.65 36.34 -23.48
N PHE A 11 -55.37 35.66 -24.61
CA PHE A 11 -56.26 35.37 -25.76
C PHE A 11 -55.45 34.44 -26.71
N SER A 12 -55.75 33.15 -26.91
CA SER A 12 -56.90 32.50 -27.55
C SER A 12 -56.88 32.53 -29.09
N ASN A 13 -57.01 31.32 -29.65
CA ASN A 13 -57.61 30.95 -30.95
C ASN A 13 -56.79 31.28 -32.22
N THR A 14 -56.71 30.42 -33.25
CA THR A 14 -57.62 29.35 -33.69
C THR A 14 -56.96 28.54 -34.81
N MET A 15 -57.29 27.24 -34.88
CA MET A 15 -57.74 26.46 -36.06
C MET A 15 -57.02 26.66 -37.41
N ARG A 16 -56.68 25.64 -38.21
CA ARG A 16 -57.38 24.43 -38.70
C ARG A 16 -56.45 23.94 -39.85
N THR A 17 -56.40 22.71 -40.37
CA THR A 17 -57.37 21.63 -40.59
C THR A 17 -56.57 20.50 -41.25
N HIS A 18 -56.83 19.26 -40.80
CA HIS A 18 -57.07 18.00 -41.56
C HIS A 18 -56.08 17.56 -42.66
N THR A 19 -55.75 16.27 -42.80
CA THR A 19 -56.64 15.10 -43.04
C THR A 19 -55.76 13.84 -42.85
N LEU A 20 -56.04 12.96 -41.86
CA LEU A 20 -56.76 11.67 -41.98
C LEU A 20 -56.12 10.66 -42.96
N PHE A 21 -55.61 9.54 -42.43
CA PHE A 21 -56.21 8.21 -42.60
C PHE A 21 -55.57 7.19 -41.63
N LEU A 22 -56.42 6.58 -40.82
CA LEU A 22 -56.24 5.38 -39.98
C LEU A 22 -57.07 4.25 -40.66
N PRO A 23 -57.21 3.02 -40.13
CA PRO A 23 -56.29 1.98 -39.64
C PRO A 23 -56.50 0.65 -40.40
N VAL A 24 -55.69 -0.39 -40.18
CA VAL A 24 -56.21 -1.77 -40.00
C VAL A 24 -55.33 -2.51 -38.99
N VAL A 25 -55.95 -2.92 -37.88
CA VAL A 25 -55.46 -3.88 -36.89
C VAL A 25 -55.84 -5.28 -37.39
N LEU A 26 -54.90 -6.22 -37.40
CA LEU A 26 -55.21 -7.65 -37.47
C LEU A 26 -54.24 -8.44 -36.59
N LEU A 27 -54.77 -8.91 -35.46
CA LEU A 27 -54.20 -9.92 -34.59
C LEU A 27 -54.20 -11.27 -35.30
N LEU A 28 -53.06 -11.96 -35.34
CA LEU A 28 -53.00 -13.40 -35.50
C LEU A 28 -51.66 -13.94 -34.98
N SER A 29 -51.73 -14.61 -33.84
CA SER A 29 -50.69 -15.45 -33.28
C SER A 29 -50.60 -16.76 -34.07
N PHE A 30 -49.44 -17.11 -34.62
CA PHE A 30 -49.06 -18.51 -34.83
C PHE A 30 -47.53 -18.65 -34.78
N VAL A 31 -47.10 -19.54 -33.89
CA VAL A 31 -45.73 -20.01 -33.69
C VAL A 31 -45.40 -20.99 -34.81
N LEU A 32 -44.24 -20.86 -35.47
CA LEU A 32 -43.28 -21.94 -35.78
C LEU A 32 -42.18 -21.53 -36.78
N ASN A 33 -40.94 -21.81 -36.39
CA ASN A 33 -39.74 -22.09 -37.18
C ASN A 33 -39.28 -21.07 -38.22
N SER A 34 -38.37 -20.19 -37.79
CA SER A 34 -37.23 -19.80 -38.62
C SER A 34 -35.96 -20.32 -37.98
N ALA A 35 -35.40 -21.38 -38.58
CA ALA A 35 -34.02 -21.77 -38.37
C ALA A 35 -33.13 -20.63 -38.88
N ALA A 36 -32.84 -19.68 -37.98
CA ALA A 36 -31.78 -18.71 -38.20
C ALA A 36 -30.47 -19.49 -38.12
N GLN A 37 -29.83 -19.68 -39.27
CA GLN A 37 -28.41 -19.98 -39.35
C GLN A 37 -27.69 -18.90 -38.53
N THR A 38 -27.29 -19.26 -37.32
CA THR A 38 -26.27 -18.55 -36.58
C THR A 38 -24.99 -18.69 -37.39
N VAL A 39 -24.76 -17.71 -38.27
CA VAL A 39 -23.41 -17.39 -38.71
C VAL A 39 -22.68 -17.01 -37.43
N ALA A 40 -22.00 -17.99 -36.83
CA ALA A 40 -20.99 -17.73 -35.83
C ALA A 40 -20.08 -16.65 -36.44
N PRO A 41 -19.83 -15.51 -35.77
CA PRO A 41 -18.84 -14.59 -36.26
C PRO A 41 -17.54 -15.38 -36.33
N THR A 42 -17.08 -15.61 -37.55
CA THR A 42 -15.71 -16.02 -37.82
C THR A 42 -14.85 -15.08 -36.99
N LYS A 43 -13.99 -15.66 -36.13
CA LYS A 43 -12.93 -14.93 -35.42
C LYS A 43 -12.09 -14.24 -36.49
N SER A 44 -12.50 -13.05 -36.92
CA SER A 44 -11.57 -12.11 -37.52
C SER A 44 -10.59 -11.81 -36.42
N GLU A 45 -9.32 -12.11 -36.65
CA GLU A 45 -8.22 -11.55 -35.89
C GLU A 45 -8.35 -10.01 -36.00
N ILE A 46 -9.16 -9.40 -35.12
CA ILE A 46 -9.03 -7.99 -34.82
C ILE A 46 -7.64 -7.93 -34.18
N SER A 47 -6.66 -7.46 -34.95
CA SER A 47 -5.37 -7.09 -34.37
C SER A 47 -5.67 -5.94 -33.41
N GLY A 48 -5.96 -6.27 -32.14
CA GLY A 48 -6.53 -5.39 -31.12
C GLY A 48 -5.60 -4.29 -30.61
N CYS A 49 -4.64 -3.86 -31.43
CA CYS A 49 -3.69 -2.83 -31.07
C CYS A 49 -3.31 -1.97 -32.28
N ASN A 50 -3.82 -0.74 -32.31
CA ASN A 50 -3.38 0.34 -33.19
C ASN A 50 -2.32 1.19 -32.46
N VAL A 51 -1.03 0.93 -32.76
CA VAL A 51 0.10 1.60 -32.08
C VAL A 51 0.13 3.09 -32.37
N ASP A 52 -0.23 3.52 -33.57
CA ASP A 52 -0.21 4.95 -33.93
C ASP A 52 -1.31 5.71 -33.19
N LEU A 53 -2.51 5.13 -33.05
CA LEU A 53 -3.56 5.68 -32.20
C LEU A 53 -3.11 5.76 -30.74
N ALA A 54 -2.53 4.68 -30.20
CA ALA A 54 -2.04 4.64 -28.83
C ALA A 54 -1.00 5.75 -28.56
N ARG A 55 -0.03 5.93 -29.47
CA ARG A 55 0.98 6.98 -29.37
C ARG A 55 0.38 8.38 -29.45
N LEU A 56 -0.49 8.62 -30.44
CA LEU A 56 -1.15 9.91 -30.59
C LEU A 56 -1.96 10.27 -29.34
N ALA A 57 -2.72 9.31 -28.79
CA ALA A 57 -3.54 9.51 -27.61
C ALA A 57 -2.70 9.84 -26.36
N VAL A 58 -1.55 9.18 -26.18
CA VAL A 58 -0.62 9.43 -25.08
C VAL A 58 0.11 10.77 -25.25
N ALA A 59 0.64 11.07 -26.43
CA ALA A 59 1.34 12.33 -26.70
C ALA A 59 0.45 13.55 -26.40
N GLN A 60 -0.83 13.51 -26.76
CA GLN A 60 -1.80 14.56 -26.46
C GLN A 60 -1.95 14.82 -24.94
N ARG A 61 -1.70 13.82 -24.09
CA ARG A 61 -1.76 14.00 -22.62
C ARG A 61 -0.62 14.88 -22.10
N ALA A 62 0.53 14.85 -22.76
CA ALA A 62 1.68 15.68 -22.41
C ALA A 62 1.35 17.17 -22.57
N ASP A 63 0.72 17.53 -23.68
CA ASP A 63 0.31 18.90 -23.98
C ASP A 63 -0.74 19.41 -22.97
N GLU A 64 -1.69 18.56 -22.60
CA GLU A 64 -2.73 18.90 -21.63
C GLU A 64 -2.18 19.11 -20.20
N SER A 65 -1.02 18.50 -19.88
CA SER A 65 -0.41 18.57 -18.54
C SER A 65 -0.11 20.01 -18.09
N GLY A 66 0.21 20.91 -19.02
CA GLY A 66 0.48 22.32 -18.73
C GLY A 66 -0.73 23.09 -18.18
N THR A 67 -1.92 22.52 -18.28
CA THR A 67 -3.19 23.11 -17.82
C THR A 67 -3.76 22.40 -16.57
N VAL A 68 -2.97 21.53 -15.95
CA VAL A 68 -3.28 20.88 -14.67
C VAL A 68 -2.72 21.73 -13.55
N SER A 69 -3.58 22.16 -12.63
CA SER A 69 -3.21 23.06 -11.52
C SER A 69 -2.45 22.34 -10.41
N ASP A 70 -2.77 21.07 -10.15
CA ASP A 70 -2.06 20.29 -9.15
C ASP A 70 -0.68 19.87 -9.67
N THR A 71 0.35 20.22 -8.91
CA THR A 71 1.73 19.97 -9.31
C THR A 71 2.10 18.50 -9.29
N GLU A 72 1.61 17.74 -8.31
CA GLU A 72 1.90 16.32 -8.19
C GLU A 72 1.26 15.55 -9.35
N GLU A 73 -0.01 15.86 -9.68
CA GLU A 73 -0.68 15.33 -10.86
C GLU A 73 0.10 15.65 -12.14
N ARG A 74 0.55 16.89 -12.32
CA ARG A 74 1.33 17.30 -13.50
C ARG A 74 2.66 16.55 -13.63
N VAL A 75 3.40 16.39 -12.53
CA VAL A 75 4.65 15.59 -12.50
C VAL A 75 4.36 14.13 -12.85
N ASN A 76 3.28 13.56 -12.32
CA ASN A 76 2.87 12.19 -12.61
C ASN A 76 2.48 11.99 -14.07
N ILE A 77 1.79 12.94 -14.69
CA ILE A 77 1.47 12.90 -16.13
C ILE A 77 2.77 12.86 -16.94
N LEU A 78 3.67 13.82 -16.72
CA LEU A 78 4.91 13.96 -17.50
C LEU A 78 5.81 12.73 -17.38
N THR A 79 5.98 12.21 -16.16
CA THR A 79 6.80 11.00 -15.93
C THR A 79 6.19 9.75 -16.56
N ARG A 80 4.86 9.59 -16.55
CA ARG A 80 4.17 8.44 -17.17
C ARG A 80 4.18 8.51 -18.69
N VAL A 81 3.95 9.69 -19.27
CA VAL A 81 4.10 9.91 -20.72
C VAL A 81 5.54 9.60 -21.15
N ALA A 82 6.54 10.09 -20.41
CA ALA A 82 7.94 9.83 -20.73
C ALA A 82 8.28 8.33 -20.71
N ASP A 83 7.78 7.57 -19.74
CA ASP A 83 8.03 6.12 -19.66
C ASP A 83 7.47 5.39 -20.89
N PHE A 84 6.28 5.77 -21.34
CA PHE A 84 5.65 5.25 -22.55
C PHE A 84 6.43 5.64 -23.82
N GLU A 85 6.73 6.93 -24.00
CA GLU A 85 7.40 7.47 -25.18
C GLU A 85 8.86 7.03 -25.31
N TRP A 86 9.52 6.62 -24.21
CA TRP A 86 10.94 6.23 -24.23
C TRP A 86 11.28 5.17 -25.30
N ARG A 87 10.32 4.31 -25.65
CA ARG A 87 10.49 3.26 -26.68
C ARG A 87 10.34 3.78 -28.12
N TYR A 88 9.73 4.93 -28.30
CA TYR A 88 9.33 5.48 -29.60
C TYR A 88 10.07 6.77 -29.95
N ASP A 89 10.16 7.69 -28.99
CA ASP A 89 10.88 8.95 -29.09
C ASP A 89 11.61 9.25 -27.76
N LYS A 90 12.91 8.92 -27.75
CA LYS A 90 13.76 9.14 -26.58
C LYS A 90 13.96 10.61 -26.26
N GLN A 91 13.96 11.48 -27.28
CA GLN A 91 14.18 12.90 -27.06
C GLN A 91 12.94 13.53 -26.42
N ALA A 92 11.76 13.24 -26.95
CA ALA A 92 10.51 13.69 -26.34
C ALA A 92 10.36 13.17 -24.90
N ALA A 93 10.67 11.89 -24.66
CA ALA A 93 10.66 11.33 -23.30
C ALA A 93 11.65 12.02 -22.35
N HIS A 94 12.86 12.32 -22.82
CA HIS A 94 13.84 13.08 -22.06
C HIS A 94 13.32 14.49 -21.72
N ASP A 95 12.74 15.19 -22.70
CA ASP A 95 12.22 16.55 -22.52
C ASP A 95 11.06 16.58 -21.52
N HIS A 96 10.18 15.57 -21.55
CA HIS A 96 9.12 15.40 -20.55
C HIS A 96 9.66 15.16 -19.13
N LEU A 97 10.72 14.34 -18.98
CA LEU A 97 11.37 14.13 -17.67
C LEU A 97 12.05 15.40 -17.17
N ALA A 98 12.68 16.16 -18.06
CA ALA A 98 13.33 17.42 -17.72
C ALA A 98 12.30 18.47 -17.24
N GLU A 99 11.17 18.60 -17.93
CA GLU A 99 10.07 19.47 -17.51
C GLU A 99 9.45 18.98 -16.19
N ALA A 100 9.28 17.67 -16.00
CA ALA A 100 8.78 17.12 -14.74
C ALA A 100 9.71 17.49 -13.57
N TYR A 101 11.03 17.37 -13.75
CA TYR A 101 12.00 17.73 -12.72
C TYR A 101 11.95 19.23 -12.41
N LYS A 102 11.88 20.07 -13.44
CA LYS A 102 11.76 21.53 -13.26
C LYS A 102 10.51 21.92 -12.47
N VAL A 103 9.37 21.30 -12.77
CA VAL A 103 8.10 21.51 -12.06
C VAL A 103 8.21 21.06 -10.59
N ALA A 104 8.80 19.88 -10.35
CA ALA A 104 9.02 19.36 -9.00
C ALA A 104 9.98 20.26 -8.19
N ALA A 105 11.08 20.70 -8.79
CA ALA A 105 12.07 21.56 -8.15
C ALA A 105 11.50 22.95 -7.82
N ALA A 106 10.72 23.55 -8.73
CA ALA A 106 10.05 24.81 -8.47
C ALA A 106 9.11 24.72 -7.25
N ARG A 107 8.35 23.62 -7.13
CA ARG A 107 7.48 23.40 -5.96
C ARG A 107 8.28 23.24 -4.67
N PHE A 108 9.35 22.45 -4.69
CA PHE A 108 10.17 22.25 -3.50
C PHE A 108 10.80 23.57 -3.04
N HIS A 109 11.29 24.41 -3.95
CA HIS A 109 11.79 25.73 -3.61
C HIS A 109 10.72 26.66 -3.04
N GLU A 110 9.45 26.53 -3.45
CA GLU A 110 8.34 27.34 -2.92
C GLU A 110 7.82 26.83 -1.57
N LYS A 111 7.69 25.51 -1.40
CA LYS A 111 6.95 24.89 -0.29
C LYS A 111 7.81 24.10 0.69
N GLY A 112 9.01 23.69 0.31
CA GLY A 112 9.84 22.76 1.07
C GLY A 112 9.15 21.41 1.30
N PHE A 113 9.36 20.83 2.48
CA PHE A 113 8.72 19.59 2.89
C PHE A 113 7.27 19.81 3.32
N GLU A 114 6.34 19.13 2.64
CA GLU A 114 4.90 19.32 2.86
C GLU A 114 4.27 18.19 3.67
N ASN A 115 3.11 18.47 4.28
CA ASN A 115 2.24 17.47 4.88
C ASN A 115 0.86 17.57 4.25
N GLU A 116 0.22 16.43 4.07
CA GLU A 116 -1.21 16.34 3.86
C GLU A 116 -1.90 16.14 5.21
N ASN A 117 -3.04 16.78 5.43
CA ASN A 117 -3.87 16.50 6.59
C ASN A 117 -4.92 15.48 6.18
N ASP A 118 -4.82 14.27 6.74
CA ASP A 118 -5.78 13.22 6.54
C ASP A 118 -6.47 12.91 7.87
N GLN A 119 -7.73 13.34 7.99
CA GLN A 119 -8.58 13.10 9.15
C GLN A 119 -7.93 13.52 10.49
N GLY A 120 -7.15 14.61 10.49
CA GLY A 120 -6.45 15.14 11.66
C GLY A 120 -5.03 14.63 11.85
N ILE A 121 -4.54 13.75 10.96
CA ILE A 121 -3.18 13.23 10.97
C ILE A 121 -2.37 13.91 9.87
N ALA A 122 -1.25 14.54 10.25
CA ALA A 122 -0.30 15.08 9.28
C ALA A 122 0.51 13.92 8.66
N ILE A 123 0.28 13.65 7.37
CA ILE A 123 0.99 12.65 6.58
C ILE A 123 2.06 13.38 5.75
N PRO A 124 3.35 13.04 5.88
CA PRO A 124 4.40 13.61 5.04
C PRO A 124 4.13 13.35 3.56
N LYS A 125 4.19 14.39 2.73
CA LYS A 125 4.21 14.22 1.27
C LYS A 125 5.62 13.89 0.79
N PRO A 126 5.77 13.00 -0.20
CA PRO A 126 7.08 12.71 -0.78
C PRO A 126 7.62 13.93 -1.55
N ASP A 127 8.94 14.10 -1.55
CA ASP A 127 9.59 15.09 -2.42
C ASP A 127 9.49 14.63 -3.89
N LEU A 128 8.74 15.40 -4.68
CA LEU A 128 8.46 15.07 -6.08
C LEU A 128 9.72 15.01 -6.94
N ARG A 129 10.82 15.68 -6.56
CA ARG A 129 12.08 15.63 -7.31
C ARG A 129 12.64 14.22 -7.33
N PHE A 130 12.59 13.54 -6.19
CA PHE A 130 13.05 12.16 -6.09
C PHE A 130 12.15 11.19 -6.87
N ARG A 131 10.84 11.44 -6.94
CA ARG A 131 9.93 10.66 -7.80
C ARG A 131 10.29 10.78 -9.29
N VAL A 132 10.69 11.97 -9.74
CA VAL A 132 11.17 12.17 -11.12
C VAL A 132 12.52 11.48 -11.33
N ILE A 133 13.45 11.61 -10.37
CA ILE A 133 14.75 10.94 -10.42
C ILE A 133 14.61 9.41 -10.49
N GLU A 134 13.67 8.81 -9.78
CA GLU A 134 13.38 7.37 -9.90
C GLU A 134 12.96 6.98 -11.32
N ALA A 135 12.15 7.82 -11.98
CA ALA A 135 11.79 7.61 -13.38
C ALA A 135 13.01 7.76 -14.32
N ILE A 136 13.86 8.77 -14.07
CA ILE A 136 15.10 9.01 -14.84
C ILE A 136 16.08 7.85 -14.67
N THR A 137 16.26 7.33 -13.46
CA THR A 137 17.28 6.31 -13.17
C THR A 137 17.08 5.03 -13.99
N LYS A 138 15.84 4.71 -14.38
CA LYS A 138 15.53 3.58 -15.26
C LYS A 138 16.03 3.76 -16.70
N LYS A 139 16.44 4.97 -17.08
CA LYS A 139 16.67 5.43 -18.45
C LYS A 139 18.06 6.01 -18.66
N ASP A 140 18.52 6.84 -17.72
CA ASP A 140 19.82 7.52 -17.71
C ASP A 140 20.33 7.69 -16.27
N THR A 141 21.18 6.76 -15.83
CA THR A 141 21.69 6.74 -14.44
C THR A 141 22.70 7.86 -14.17
N ALA A 142 23.45 8.30 -15.19
CA ALA A 142 24.41 9.39 -15.05
C ALA A 142 23.70 10.72 -14.82
N TRP A 143 22.62 10.96 -15.55
CA TRP A 143 21.77 12.13 -15.34
C TRP A 143 21.09 12.08 -13.96
N ALA A 144 20.49 10.95 -13.58
CA ALA A 144 19.89 10.78 -12.25
C ALA A 144 20.90 11.06 -11.13
N LYS A 145 22.12 10.50 -11.22
CA LYS A 145 23.18 10.74 -10.24
C LYS A 145 23.51 12.23 -10.11
N LYS A 146 23.61 12.95 -11.23
CA LYS A 146 23.87 14.40 -11.22
C LYS A 146 22.78 15.15 -10.45
N LEU A 147 21.50 14.87 -10.72
CA LEU A 147 20.38 15.51 -10.02
C LEU A 147 20.35 15.17 -8.52
N ILE A 148 20.67 13.92 -8.16
CA ILE A 148 20.78 13.52 -6.76
C ILE A 148 21.92 14.27 -6.06
N ASP A 149 23.08 14.40 -6.71
CA ASP A 149 24.21 15.15 -6.15
C ASP A 149 23.86 16.64 -5.95
N GLU A 150 23.07 17.23 -6.86
CA GLU A 150 22.54 18.60 -6.72
C GLU A 150 21.60 18.73 -5.51
N ILE A 151 20.60 17.86 -5.38
CA ILE A 151 19.65 17.89 -4.25
C ILE A 151 20.37 17.69 -2.92
N LEU A 152 21.30 16.74 -2.85
CA LEU A 152 21.99 16.46 -1.60
C LEU A 152 22.95 17.60 -1.21
N ALA A 153 23.53 18.31 -2.19
CA ALA A 153 24.29 19.52 -1.92
C ALA A 153 23.41 20.69 -1.45
N GLU A 154 22.15 20.77 -1.91
CA GLU A 154 21.17 21.70 -1.36
C GLU A 154 20.83 21.37 0.10
N TYR A 155 20.56 20.10 0.41
CA TYR A 155 20.29 19.68 1.79
C TYR A 155 21.46 19.95 2.74
N GLU A 156 22.70 19.73 2.30
CA GLU A 156 23.90 20.04 3.11
C GLU A 156 24.03 21.54 3.41
N LYS A 157 23.75 22.41 2.44
CA LYS A 157 23.75 23.86 2.65
C LYS A 157 22.66 24.29 3.63
N ASP A 158 21.46 23.73 3.49
CA ASP A 158 20.34 24.05 4.36
C ASP A 158 20.50 23.46 5.77
N ALA A 159 21.29 22.39 5.94
CA ALA A 159 21.47 21.71 7.23
C ALA A 159 22.17 22.58 8.29
N GLU A 160 22.95 23.58 7.86
CA GLU A 160 23.57 24.58 8.74
C GLU A 160 22.53 25.53 9.35
N ASP A 161 21.40 25.74 8.65
CA ASP A 161 20.31 26.65 9.06
C ASP A 161 19.07 25.92 9.63
N LYS A 162 18.90 24.61 9.36
CA LYS A 162 17.72 23.82 9.75
C LYS A 162 17.81 23.20 11.16
N THR A 163 16.87 23.58 12.03
CA THR A 163 16.67 22.98 13.36
C THR A 163 15.62 21.86 13.43
N ASP A 164 14.83 21.59 12.37
CA ASP A 164 13.75 20.55 12.43
C ASP A 164 14.29 19.15 12.09
N ASP A 165 14.28 18.26 13.09
CA ASP A 165 14.67 16.84 12.95
C ASP A 165 13.78 16.06 11.96
N ARG A 166 12.55 16.52 11.68
CA ARG A 166 11.63 15.83 10.77
C ARG A 166 12.02 15.96 9.30
N ASP A 167 12.60 17.10 8.91
CA ASP A 167 13.05 17.31 7.53
C ASP A 167 14.26 16.43 7.25
N LYS A 168 15.21 16.35 8.19
CA LYS A 168 16.36 15.44 8.11
C LYS A 168 15.93 13.97 7.96
N ALA A 169 14.87 13.56 8.66
CA ALA A 169 14.30 12.22 8.51
C ALA A 169 13.68 11.98 7.13
N ARG A 170 13.07 12.99 6.51
CA ARG A 170 12.50 12.90 5.15
C ARG A 170 13.58 12.82 4.09
N GLU A 171 14.62 13.66 4.19
CA GLU A 171 15.79 13.63 3.31
C GLU A 171 16.46 12.25 3.31
N LEU A 172 16.64 11.68 4.51
CA LEU A 172 17.18 10.35 4.70
C LEU A 172 16.28 9.26 4.09
N SER A 173 14.97 9.32 4.35
CA SER A 173 14.00 8.36 3.81
C SER A 173 13.99 8.35 2.28
N ALA A 174 13.98 9.53 1.65
CA ALA A 174 13.98 9.65 0.19
C ALA A 174 15.30 9.14 -0.42
N THR A 175 16.44 9.41 0.21
CA THR A 175 17.74 8.91 -0.22
C THR A 175 17.80 7.38 -0.17
N LEU A 176 17.30 6.78 0.93
CA LEU A 176 17.23 5.32 1.08
C LEU A 176 16.28 4.69 0.05
N SER A 177 15.14 5.30 -0.24
CA SER A 177 14.18 4.79 -1.22
C SER A 177 14.81 4.65 -2.62
N ILE A 178 15.60 5.64 -3.04
CA ILE A 178 16.36 5.55 -4.30
C ILE A 178 17.49 4.53 -4.21
N ALA A 179 18.22 4.49 -3.09
CA ALA A 179 19.26 3.50 -2.91
C ALA A 179 18.71 2.07 -3.09
N ILE A 180 17.52 1.80 -2.55
CA ILE A 180 16.83 0.51 -2.68
C ILE A 180 16.32 0.28 -4.10
N SER A 181 15.64 1.26 -4.71
CA SER A 181 15.05 1.09 -6.04
C SER A 181 16.09 0.89 -7.16
N THR A 182 17.33 1.33 -6.92
CA THR A 182 18.44 1.25 -7.87
C THR A 182 19.31 0.00 -7.74
N ILE A 183 19.12 -0.84 -6.72
CA ILE A 183 19.95 -2.06 -6.48
C ILE A 183 20.09 -2.91 -7.76
N LYS A 184 18.99 -3.14 -8.48
CA LYS A 184 18.99 -4.03 -9.66
C LYS A 184 19.48 -3.36 -10.94
N SER A 185 19.21 -2.06 -11.09
CA SER A 185 19.52 -1.32 -12.33
C SER A 185 20.89 -0.66 -12.31
N ASP A 186 21.34 -0.20 -11.14
CA ASP A 186 22.62 0.46 -10.91
C ASP A 186 23.13 0.22 -9.48
N PRO A 187 23.77 -0.95 -9.22
CA PRO A 187 24.32 -1.26 -7.91
C PRO A 187 25.36 -0.25 -7.42
N ALA A 188 26.07 0.44 -8.33
CA ALA A 188 27.10 1.41 -7.97
C ALA A 188 26.47 2.68 -7.39
N LEU A 189 25.40 3.18 -8.02
CA LEU A 189 24.61 4.28 -7.47
C LEU A 189 23.98 3.90 -6.13
N SER A 190 23.42 2.69 -6.02
CA SER A 190 22.85 2.18 -4.77
C SER A 190 23.87 2.20 -3.62
N TRP A 191 25.08 1.66 -3.83
CA TRP A 191 26.16 1.69 -2.84
C TRP A 191 26.62 3.10 -2.49
N TYR A 192 26.71 3.99 -3.47
CA TYR A 192 27.06 5.40 -3.25
C TYR A 192 26.07 6.06 -2.27
N LEU A 193 24.77 5.86 -2.49
CA LEU A 193 23.73 6.44 -1.65
C LEU A 193 23.69 5.81 -0.25
N PHE A 194 23.78 4.48 -0.15
CA PHE A 194 23.85 3.81 1.16
C PHE A 194 25.04 4.30 1.98
N ARG A 195 26.24 4.43 1.38
CA ARG A 195 27.43 4.93 2.06
C ARG A 195 27.28 6.38 2.52
N ARG A 196 26.56 7.20 1.75
CA ARG A 196 26.24 8.57 2.17
C ARG A 196 25.35 8.57 3.41
N VAL A 197 24.29 7.75 3.44
CA VAL A 197 23.44 7.62 4.63
C VAL A 197 24.23 7.07 5.82
N MET A 198 25.16 6.12 5.59
CA MET A 198 26.05 5.58 6.63
C MET A 198 27.04 6.60 7.22
N ALA A 199 27.21 7.76 6.61
CA ALA A 199 28.01 8.83 7.19
C ALA A 199 27.37 9.38 8.48
N GLY A 200 26.04 9.32 8.58
CA GLY A 200 25.26 9.69 9.76
C GLY A 200 25.30 8.65 10.88
N ARG A 201 24.57 8.95 11.97
CA ARG A 201 24.40 8.05 13.14
C ARG A 201 23.56 6.81 12.81
N LEU A 202 23.83 5.71 13.51
CA LEU A 202 22.97 4.53 13.44
C LEU A 202 21.62 4.82 14.10
N ASP A 203 20.52 4.52 13.40
CA ASP A 203 19.16 4.65 13.91
C ASP A 203 18.27 3.53 13.35
N SER A 204 17.03 3.48 13.82
CA SER A 204 16.00 2.49 13.52
C SER A 204 15.69 2.31 12.03
N HIS A 205 15.94 3.30 11.17
CA HIS A 205 15.74 3.17 9.73
C HIS A 205 16.52 1.99 9.12
N TRP A 206 17.72 1.70 9.62
CA TRP A 206 18.53 0.58 9.11
C TRP A 206 17.89 -0.78 9.35
N LEU A 207 17.11 -0.96 10.42
CA LEU A 207 16.33 -2.17 10.65
C LEU A 207 15.37 -2.43 9.48
N PHE A 208 14.60 -1.39 9.11
CA PHE A 208 13.60 -1.47 8.06
C PHE A 208 14.26 -1.62 6.68
N THR A 209 15.28 -0.81 6.40
CA THR A 209 16.05 -0.85 5.16
C THR A 209 16.65 -2.23 4.91
N LEU A 210 17.25 -2.87 5.91
CA LEU A 210 17.84 -4.20 5.73
C LEU A 210 16.83 -5.26 5.28
N TYR A 211 15.62 -5.26 5.86
CA TYR A 211 14.57 -6.18 5.43
C TYR A 211 13.98 -5.84 4.08
N GLU A 212 13.83 -4.55 3.76
CA GLU A 212 13.37 -4.11 2.44
C GLU A 212 14.35 -4.49 1.34
N VAL A 213 15.65 -4.26 1.56
CA VAL A 213 16.74 -4.70 0.67
C VAL A 213 16.71 -6.22 0.53
N ALA A 214 16.63 -6.96 1.64
CA ALA A 214 16.64 -8.43 1.62
C ALA A 214 15.43 -9.03 0.91
N ALA A 215 14.27 -8.36 0.92
CA ALA A 215 13.10 -8.80 0.14
C ALA A 215 13.39 -8.78 -1.37
N SER A 216 14.28 -7.90 -1.83
CA SER A 216 14.63 -7.73 -3.25
C SER A 216 15.91 -8.46 -3.67
N ASP A 217 16.95 -8.43 -2.84
CA ASP A 217 18.27 -9.02 -3.03
C ASP A 217 18.93 -9.33 -1.65
N PRO A 218 18.77 -10.57 -1.13
CA PRO A 218 19.37 -10.99 0.14
C PRO A 218 20.90 -10.89 0.17
N ARG A 219 21.59 -11.08 -0.97
CA ARG A 219 23.06 -11.03 -1.01
C ARG A 219 23.56 -9.60 -0.86
N PHE A 220 22.87 -8.65 -1.50
CA PHE A 220 23.15 -7.23 -1.31
C PHE A 220 22.92 -6.83 0.14
N ALA A 221 21.82 -7.29 0.75
CA ALA A 221 21.52 -7.02 2.16
C ALA A 221 22.59 -7.58 3.12
N ASP A 222 23.11 -8.78 2.89
CA ASP A 222 24.19 -9.37 3.71
C ASP A 222 25.50 -8.57 3.63
N GLN A 223 25.82 -8.03 2.45
CA GLN A 223 26.97 -7.14 2.24
C GLN A 223 26.75 -5.80 2.91
N LEU A 224 25.55 -5.21 2.75
CA LEU A 224 25.16 -3.96 3.38
C LEU A 224 25.24 -4.07 4.91
N TYR A 225 24.70 -5.14 5.48
CA TYR A 225 24.78 -5.46 6.90
C TYR A 225 26.23 -5.54 7.39
N SER A 226 27.10 -6.20 6.63
CA SER A 226 28.51 -6.32 6.95
C SER A 226 29.24 -4.97 6.99
N GLU A 227 28.89 -4.04 6.10
CA GLU A 227 29.44 -2.68 6.08
C GLU A 227 28.90 -1.86 7.26
N LEU A 228 27.60 -1.93 7.54
CA LEU A 228 26.98 -1.29 8.71
C LEU A 228 27.60 -1.73 10.03
N LEU A 229 27.79 -3.04 10.21
CA LEU A 229 28.38 -3.60 11.42
C LEU A 229 29.82 -3.11 11.63
N THR A 230 30.57 -2.94 10.54
CA THR A 230 31.94 -2.42 10.58
C THR A 230 31.95 -0.92 10.89
N ARG A 231 31.09 -0.15 10.23
CA ARG A 231 30.95 1.29 10.39
C ARG A 231 30.54 1.69 11.81
N TYR A 232 29.58 0.96 12.37
CA TYR A 232 28.93 1.30 13.64
C TYR A 232 29.40 0.48 14.84
N ARG A 233 30.53 -0.24 14.73
CA ARG A 233 31.08 -1.08 15.81
C ARG A 233 31.34 -0.35 17.15
N SER A 234 31.48 0.97 17.12
CA SER A 234 31.74 1.82 18.30
C SER A 234 30.57 2.75 18.63
N GLU A 235 29.38 2.51 18.07
CA GLU A 235 28.18 3.28 18.38
C GLU A 235 27.66 2.96 19.79
N LYS A 236 26.80 3.83 20.35
CA LYS A 236 26.15 3.58 21.65
C LYS A 236 25.40 2.24 21.67
N PRO A 237 25.47 1.46 22.77
CA PRO A 237 24.82 0.15 22.89
C PRO A 237 23.37 0.10 22.43
N ARG A 238 22.53 1.05 22.88
CA ARG A 238 21.13 1.16 22.47
C ARG A 238 20.96 1.19 20.95
N ARG A 239 21.72 2.05 20.28
CA ARG A 239 21.62 2.23 18.83
C ARG A 239 22.20 1.03 18.09
N PHE A 240 23.30 0.46 18.59
CA PHE A 240 23.91 -0.74 18.02
C PHE A 240 22.91 -1.92 17.93
N LEU A 241 21.97 -2.01 18.88
CA LEU A 241 20.92 -3.04 18.87
C LEU A 241 19.95 -2.93 17.67
N PHE A 242 19.91 -1.83 16.91
CA PHE A 242 19.14 -1.81 15.64
C PHE A 242 19.67 -2.81 14.60
N LEU A 243 20.93 -3.22 14.72
CA LEU A 243 21.54 -4.25 13.86
C LEU A 243 21.35 -5.69 14.38
N SER A 244 20.62 -5.87 15.50
CA SER A 244 20.48 -7.19 16.14
C SER A 244 19.48 -8.11 15.47
N ALA A 245 18.43 -7.59 14.83
CA ALA A 245 17.35 -8.44 14.31
C ALA A 245 17.73 -9.22 13.05
N TYR A 246 18.41 -8.54 12.12
CA TYR A 246 18.74 -9.05 10.78
C TYR A 246 19.47 -10.40 10.76
N PRO A 247 20.61 -10.60 11.46
CA PRO A 247 21.37 -11.85 11.37
C PRO A 247 20.60 -13.07 11.89
N PHE A 248 19.61 -12.86 12.76
CA PHE A 248 18.75 -13.93 13.29
C PHE A 248 17.44 -14.11 12.51
N ALA A 249 17.21 -13.32 11.45
CA ALA A 249 15.92 -13.25 10.77
C ALA A 249 14.75 -13.05 11.77
N SER A 250 14.98 -12.22 12.79
CA SER A 250 13.99 -11.93 13.85
C SER A 250 13.07 -10.80 13.40
N ASN A 251 11.79 -10.86 13.73
CA ASN A 251 10.88 -9.74 13.45
C ASN A 251 11.10 -8.52 14.36
N ARG A 252 11.97 -8.62 15.37
CA ARG A 252 12.22 -7.58 16.37
C ARG A 252 13.69 -7.52 16.74
N ILE A 253 14.13 -6.32 17.12
CA ILE A 253 15.45 -6.14 17.74
C ILE A 253 15.51 -6.83 19.10
N VAL A 254 16.72 -7.01 19.61
CA VAL A 254 16.98 -7.49 20.96
C VAL A 254 16.89 -6.35 21.97
N GLY A 255 16.42 -6.67 23.18
CA GLY A 255 16.50 -5.78 24.33
C GLY A 255 15.29 -4.88 24.53
N ILE A 256 15.49 -3.84 25.32
CA ILE A 256 14.45 -3.00 25.92
C ILE A 256 13.50 -2.35 24.90
N ASP A 257 13.96 -2.00 23.70
CA ASP A 257 13.10 -1.28 22.72
C ASP A 257 12.42 -2.24 21.70
N LYS A 258 12.46 -3.57 21.91
CA LYS A 258 11.98 -4.56 20.92
C LYS A 258 10.51 -4.50 20.55
N PHE A 259 9.65 -3.99 21.44
CA PHE A 259 8.22 -3.82 21.15
C PHE A 259 7.93 -2.52 20.40
N GLN A 260 8.88 -1.58 20.38
CA GLN A 260 8.79 -0.34 19.61
C GLN A 260 9.34 -0.53 18.19
N PHE A 261 10.30 -1.44 18.02
CA PHE A 261 10.98 -1.65 16.74
C PHE A 261 10.90 -3.11 16.29
N GLY A 262 10.01 -3.34 15.33
CA GLY A 262 9.88 -4.61 14.64
C GLY A 262 9.43 -4.41 13.19
N SER A 263 9.70 -5.42 12.37
CA SER A 263 9.34 -5.42 10.95
C SER A 263 8.97 -6.84 10.51
N SER A 264 8.24 -6.94 9.40
CA SER A 264 7.96 -8.23 8.77
C SER A 264 9.24 -8.78 8.14
N VAL A 265 9.62 -9.99 8.53
CA VAL A 265 10.75 -10.71 7.94
C VAL A 265 10.34 -11.27 6.58
N PRO A 266 11.10 -11.04 5.50
CA PRO A 266 10.82 -11.66 4.21
C PRO A 266 10.77 -13.19 4.35
N ALA A 267 9.75 -13.84 3.77
CA ALA A 267 9.54 -15.28 3.93
C ALA A 267 10.72 -16.16 3.44
N THR A 268 11.55 -15.62 2.55
CA THR A 268 12.75 -16.27 1.99
C THR A 268 14.01 -16.04 2.83
N LEU A 269 13.98 -15.16 3.84
CA LEU A 269 15.13 -14.83 4.66
C LEU A 269 15.20 -15.77 5.87
N GLY A 270 16.28 -16.54 5.94
CA GLY A 270 16.61 -17.38 7.09
C GLY A 270 17.75 -16.79 7.94
N PRO A 271 17.95 -17.29 9.17
CA PRO A 271 19.10 -16.90 9.99
C PRO A 271 20.43 -17.20 9.27
N ASN A 272 21.41 -16.31 9.38
CA ASN A 272 22.72 -16.46 8.74
C ASN A 272 23.81 -16.67 9.83
N PRO A 273 24.33 -17.91 10.03
CA PRO A 273 25.28 -18.21 11.09
C PRO A 273 26.56 -17.36 11.05
N ALA A 274 27.08 -17.06 9.86
CA ALA A 274 28.28 -16.24 9.72
C ALA A 274 28.03 -14.79 10.18
N LEU A 275 26.88 -14.23 9.82
CA LEU A 275 26.49 -12.89 10.30
C LEU A 275 26.14 -12.89 11.79
N GLN A 276 25.53 -13.95 12.33
CA GLN A 276 25.28 -14.11 13.76
C GLN A 276 26.58 -14.10 14.56
N THR A 277 27.57 -14.90 14.17
CA THR A 277 28.88 -14.91 14.83
C THR A 277 29.56 -13.54 14.75
N ARG A 278 29.53 -12.88 13.58
CA ARG A 278 30.13 -11.56 13.40
C ARG A 278 29.43 -10.50 14.26
N PHE A 279 28.10 -10.52 14.30
CA PHE A 279 27.30 -9.64 15.15
C PHE A 279 27.63 -9.84 16.63
N LEU A 280 27.53 -11.08 17.13
CA LEU A 280 27.79 -11.41 18.54
C LEU A 280 29.21 -10.99 18.96
N THR A 281 30.20 -11.26 18.11
CA THR A 281 31.59 -10.87 18.39
C THR A 281 31.73 -9.34 18.46
N THR A 282 31.15 -8.62 17.50
CA THR A 282 31.21 -7.14 17.46
C THR A 282 30.42 -6.53 18.63
N LEU A 283 29.28 -7.12 18.98
CA LEU A 283 28.45 -6.71 20.13
C LEU A 283 29.22 -6.85 21.44
N MET A 284 29.88 -7.99 21.68
CA MET A 284 30.66 -8.18 22.89
C MET A 284 31.83 -7.20 22.97
N GLN A 285 32.50 -6.91 21.86
CA GLN A 285 33.56 -5.89 21.79
C GLN A 285 33.02 -4.49 22.09
N ASN A 286 31.90 -4.11 21.49
CA ASN A 286 31.23 -2.83 21.71
C ASN A 286 30.82 -2.67 23.18
N PHE A 287 30.14 -3.66 23.73
CA PHE A 287 29.63 -3.64 25.11
C PHE A 287 30.78 -3.68 26.13
N SER A 288 31.81 -4.49 25.90
CA SER A 288 33.00 -4.52 26.75
C SER A 288 33.69 -3.16 26.78
N ALA A 289 33.91 -2.52 25.63
CA ALA A 289 34.50 -1.18 25.57
C ALA A 289 33.62 -0.12 26.27
N PHE A 290 32.30 -0.28 26.21
CA PHE A 290 31.36 0.63 26.87
C PHE A 290 31.42 0.51 28.40
N VAL A 291 31.30 -0.71 28.96
CA VAL A 291 31.12 -0.91 30.41
C VAL A 291 32.39 -0.67 31.23
N VAL A 292 33.57 -0.68 30.60
CA VAL A 292 34.85 -0.41 31.29
C VAL A 292 35.22 1.07 31.33
N ASP A 293 34.51 1.93 30.61
CA ASP A 293 34.77 3.37 30.56
C ASP A 293 33.82 4.14 31.50
N PRO A 294 34.33 4.71 32.61
CA PRO A 294 33.50 5.46 33.56
C PRO A 294 32.81 6.67 32.96
N THR A 295 33.39 7.28 31.91
CA THR A 295 32.78 8.43 31.25
C THR A 295 31.49 8.05 30.52
N ASN A 296 31.45 6.85 29.92
CA ASN A 296 30.27 6.28 29.29
C ASN A 296 29.16 5.97 30.29
N LEU A 297 29.52 5.47 31.47
CA LEU A 297 28.55 5.12 32.53
C LEU A 297 27.85 6.34 33.15
N THR A 298 28.51 7.50 33.10
CA THR A 298 27.98 8.77 33.65
C THR A 298 27.36 9.68 32.59
N ALA A 299 27.46 9.32 31.31
CA ALA A 299 26.90 10.09 30.22
C ALA A 299 25.37 10.18 30.34
N PRO A 300 24.76 11.36 30.06
CA PRO A 300 23.31 11.49 30.10
C PRO A 300 22.65 10.59 29.06
N ALA A 301 21.55 9.96 29.46
CA ALA A 301 20.72 9.18 28.55
C ALA A 301 20.10 10.08 27.46
N GLU A 302 19.78 9.47 26.31
CA GLU A 302 18.99 10.17 25.30
C GLU A 302 17.58 10.47 25.84
N PRO A 303 16.94 11.57 25.39
CA PRO A 303 15.60 11.94 25.85
C PRO A 303 14.60 10.77 25.75
N HIS A 304 13.84 10.54 26.83
CA HIS A 304 12.86 9.46 26.94
C HIS A 304 13.43 8.03 26.84
N ARG A 305 14.75 7.86 26.96
CA ARG A 305 15.42 6.55 26.97
C ARG A 305 16.02 6.26 28.34
N LEU A 306 16.24 4.98 28.60
CA LEU A 306 17.00 4.54 29.78
C LEU A 306 18.50 4.76 29.56
N GLY A 307 19.28 4.70 30.63
CA GLY A 307 20.73 4.70 30.52
C GLY A 307 21.23 3.48 29.73
N GLU A 308 22.32 3.64 28.98
CA GLU A 308 22.95 2.59 28.18
C GLU A 308 23.24 1.28 28.95
N PRO A 309 23.63 1.28 30.24
CA PRO A 309 23.78 0.04 31.02
C PRO A 309 22.55 -0.88 31.01
N ALA A 310 21.35 -0.30 31.01
CA ALA A 310 20.10 -1.06 30.95
C ALA A 310 19.97 -1.83 29.62
N TYR A 311 20.34 -1.18 28.51
CA TYR A 311 20.32 -1.79 27.18
C TYR A 311 21.36 -2.92 27.05
N VAL A 312 22.56 -2.72 27.58
CA VAL A 312 23.61 -3.75 27.62
C VAL A 312 23.11 -4.99 28.38
N VAL A 313 22.68 -4.83 29.63
CA VAL A 313 22.26 -5.96 30.47
C VAL A 313 21.03 -6.67 29.89
N SER A 314 20.02 -5.93 29.44
CA SER A 314 18.83 -6.51 28.83
C SER A 314 19.17 -7.34 27.58
N ALA A 315 20.02 -6.81 26.70
CA ALA A 315 20.41 -7.53 25.50
C ALA A 315 21.23 -8.78 25.79
N LEU A 316 22.14 -8.72 26.78
CA LEU A 316 22.90 -9.88 27.21
C LEU A 316 21.96 -10.97 27.77
N ASN A 317 21.07 -10.63 28.68
CA ASN A 317 20.12 -11.59 29.25
C ASN A 317 19.24 -12.27 28.18
N GLU A 318 18.82 -11.54 27.16
CA GLU A 318 17.99 -12.07 26.06
C GLU A 318 18.78 -12.96 25.09
N LEU A 319 20.05 -12.63 24.81
CA LEU A 319 20.89 -13.39 23.89
C LEU A 319 21.58 -14.60 24.54
N GLN A 320 21.75 -14.61 25.86
CA GLN A 320 22.47 -15.67 26.57
C GLN A 320 21.94 -17.09 26.28
N PRO A 321 20.61 -17.37 26.29
CA PRO A 321 20.10 -18.69 25.93
C PRO A 321 20.46 -19.09 24.49
N ILE A 322 20.39 -18.14 23.55
CA ILE A 322 20.72 -18.36 22.14
C ILE A 322 22.21 -18.67 21.98
N VAL A 323 23.08 -17.93 22.70
CA VAL A 323 24.53 -18.17 22.71
C VAL A 323 24.86 -19.52 23.31
N ALA A 324 24.25 -19.89 24.45
CA ALA A 324 24.49 -21.18 25.09
C ALA A 324 24.11 -22.36 24.19
N GLU A 325 22.99 -22.25 23.47
CA GLU A 325 22.49 -23.31 22.59
C GLU A 325 23.27 -23.39 21.26
N ARG A 326 23.55 -22.25 20.62
CA ARG A 326 24.03 -22.21 19.21
C ARG A 326 25.47 -21.76 19.04
N PHE A 327 26.03 -21.05 20.01
CA PHE A 327 27.39 -20.51 19.96
C PHE A 327 28.16 -20.78 21.26
N PRO A 328 28.26 -22.05 21.71
CA PRO A 328 28.80 -22.38 23.03
C PRO A 328 30.25 -21.92 23.23
N SER A 329 31.02 -21.74 22.14
CA SER A 329 32.39 -21.20 22.20
C SER A 329 32.45 -19.73 22.65
N LEU A 330 31.37 -18.96 22.47
CA LEU A 330 31.27 -17.56 22.91
C LEU A 330 30.72 -17.43 24.34
N LEU A 331 30.12 -18.49 24.89
CA LEU A 331 29.45 -18.46 26.18
C LEU A 331 30.34 -17.97 27.35
N PRO A 332 31.62 -18.37 27.49
CA PRO A 332 32.45 -17.88 28.59
C PRO A 332 32.62 -16.36 28.60
N GLN A 333 32.92 -15.78 27.42
CA GLN A 333 33.06 -14.33 27.26
C GLN A 333 31.74 -13.61 27.54
N PHE A 334 30.63 -14.23 27.13
CA PHE A 334 29.30 -13.71 27.33
C PHE A 334 28.93 -13.65 28.82
N THR A 335 29.20 -14.72 29.58
CA THR A 335 28.95 -14.79 31.03
C THR A 335 29.81 -13.78 31.80
N GLU A 336 31.08 -13.63 31.43
CA GLU A 336 31.98 -12.63 32.03
C GLU A 336 31.45 -11.20 31.80
N LEU A 337 31.13 -10.87 30.55
CA LEU A 337 30.56 -9.57 30.19
C LEU A 337 29.23 -9.31 30.89
N SER A 338 28.34 -10.29 30.98
CA SER A 338 27.08 -10.18 31.75
C SER A 338 27.34 -9.86 33.22
N THR A 339 28.36 -10.46 33.83
CA THR A 339 28.70 -10.20 35.23
C THR A 339 29.18 -8.76 35.42
N ILE A 340 30.08 -8.28 34.56
CA ILE A 340 30.59 -6.90 34.58
C ILE A 340 29.45 -5.91 34.33
N ALA A 341 28.66 -6.11 33.27
CA ALA A 341 27.55 -5.23 32.92
C ALA A 341 26.51 -5.12 34.04
N ASN A 342 26.16 -6.24 34.69
CA ASN A 342 25.22 -6.22 35.82
C ASN A 342 25.71 -5.38 37.00
N SER A 343 27.03 -5.28 37.22
CA SER A 343 27.61 -4.44 38.27
C SER A 343 27.48 -2.93 37.99
N THR A 344 27.24 -2.55 36.74
CA THR A 344 27.05 -1.15 36.33
C THR A 344 25.62 -0.63 36.55
N LEU A 345 24.67 -1.50 36.89
CA LEU A 345 23.28 -1.11 37.17
C LEU A 345 23.11 -0.64 38.62
N ASN A 346 22.55 0.56 38.78
CA ASN A 346 22.02 1.04 40.06
C ASN A 346 20.55 0.62 40.26
N ASP A 347 20.05 0.74 41.48
CA ASP A 347 18.69 0.32 41.85
C ASP A 347 17.60 1.03 41.04
N ASN A 348 17.78 2.32 40.74
CA ASN A 348 16.82 3.08 39.94
C ASN A 348 16.70 2.53 38.51
N LEU A 349 17.83 2.15 37.88
CA LEU A 349 17.83 1.55 36.55
C LEU A 349 17.22 0.15 36.58
N ARG A 350 17.47 -0.66 37.62
CA ARG A 350 16.84 -1.97 37.80
C ARG A 350 15.31 -1.84 37.85
N GLN A 351 14.81 -0.96 38.72
CA GLN A 351 13.37 -0.69 38.82
C GLN A 351 12.79 -0.20 37.49
N SER A 352 13.48 0.72 36.80
CA SER A 352 13.02 1.26 35.51
C SER A 352 12.94 0.18 34.42
N MET A 353 13.84 -0.80 34.45
CA MET A 353 13.80 -1.96 33.55
C MET A 353 12.60 -2.87 33.86
N ASP A 354 12.33 -3.12 35.14
CA ASP A 354 11.21 -3.96 35.59
C ASP A 354 9.86 -3.30 35.22
N ASP A 355 9.70 -2.02 35.52
CA ASP A 355 8.50 -1.24 35.15
C ASP A 355 8.23 -1.28 33.64
N LYS A 356 9.29 -1.22 32.82
CA LYS A 356 9.16 -1.27 31.35
C LYS A 356 8.80 -2.67 30.88
N ASN A 357 9.41 -3.71 31.45
CA ASN A 357 9.07 -5.10 31.16
C ASN A 357 7.60 -5.42 31.51
N GLU A 358 7.08 -4.90 32.62
CA GLU A 358 5.68 -5.05 33.02
C GLU A 358 4.73 -4.38 32.04
N ARG A 359 5.01 -3.12 31.64
CA ARG A 359 4.21 -2.43 30.61
C ARG A 359 4.21 -3.18 29.28
N GLU A 360 5.34 -3.79 28.92
CA GLU A 360 5.48 -4.51 27.66
C GLU A 360 4.86 -5.92 27.69
N ALA A 361 4.57 -6.48 28.86
CA ALA A 361 3.90 -7.77 29.00
C ALA A 361 2.49 -7.76 28.35
N GLY A 362 1.81 -6.60 28.31
CA GLY A 362 0.53 -6.44 27.61
C GLY A 362 0.62 -6.65 26.09
N PHE A 363 1.79 -6.46 25.47
CA PHE A 363 2.02 -6.79 24.05
C PHE A 363 2.30 -8.29 23.82
N ARG A 364 2.52 -9.06 24.89
CA ARG A 364 2.74 -10.52 24.85
C ARG A 364 1.45 -11.32 25.08
N SER A 365 0.33 -10.66 25.37
CA SER A 365 -0.90 -11.37 25.77
C SER A 365 -1.52 -12.15 24.61
N SER A 366 -1.70 -13.45 24.83
CA SER A 366 -2.37 -14.37 23.91
C SER A 366 -3.86 -14.00 23.77
N PHE A 367 -4.54 -14.56 22.76
CA PHE A 367 -6.00 -14.44 22.65
C PHE A 367 -6.69 -14.87 23.96
N GLU A 368 -6.26 -15.98 24.57
CA GLU A 368 -6.84 -16.47 25.82
C GLU A 368 -6.65 -15.50 26.98
N THR A 369 -5.48 -14.88 27.08
CA THR A 369 -5.20 -13.86 28.11
C THR A 369 -6.14 -12.67 27.94
N ARG A 370 -6.31 -12.19 26.71
CA ARG A 370 -7.18 -11.05 26.40
C ARG A 370 -8.65 -11.34 26.64
N ILE A 371 -9.13 -12.54 26.31
CA ILE A 371 -10.51 -12.94 26.62
C ILE A 371 -10.72 -12.99 28.15
N LYS A 372 -9.77 -13.53 28.91
CA LYS A 372 -9.85 -13.50 30.38
C LYS A 372 -9.85 -12.08 30.95
N GLU A 373 -9.09 -11.16 30.35
CA GLU A 373 -9.12 -9.74 30.73
C GLU A 373 -10.49 -9.11 30.46
N LEU A 374 -11.16 -9.48 29.34
CA LEU A 374 -12.54 -9.05 29.08
C LEU A 374 -13.53 -9.66 30.08
N GLU A 375 -13.41 -10.96 30.38
CA GLU A 375 -14.22 -11.67 31.37
C GLU A 375 -14.11 -11.01 32.75
N GLN A 376 -12.89 -10.80 33.23
CA GLN A 376 -12.65 -10.14 34.50
C GLN A 376 -13.19 -8.70 34.52
N ALA A 377 -12.99 -7.93 33.45
CA ALA A 377 -13.51 -6.57 33.39
C ALA A 377 -15.04 -6.52 33.37
N ASP A 378 -15.69 -7.48 32.74
CA ASP A 378 -17.15 -7.64 32.73
C ASP A 378 -17.67 -7.97 34.14
N GLU A 379 -17.04 -8.93 34.82
CA GLU A 379 -17.37 -9.30 36.20
C GLU A 379 -17.19 -8.14 37.19
N GLU A 380 -16.15 -7.32 36.99
CA GLU A 380 -15.86 -6.14 37.82
C GLU A 380 -16.69 -4.90 37.45
N GLY A 381 -17.52 -4.96 36.39
CA GLY A 381 -18.29 -3.81 35.89
C GLY A 381 -17.42 -2.69 35.31
N LYS A 382 -16.20 -3.03 34.85
CA LYS A 382 -15.21 -2.12 34.26
C LYS A 382 -15.02 -2.31 32.76
N LEU A 383 -15.79 -3.21 32.15
CA LEU A 383 -15.74 -3.45 30.71
C LEU A 383 -16.02 -2.16 29.94
N THR A 384 -15.21 -1.91 28.91
CA THR A 384 -15.37 -0.75 28.03
C THR A 384 -15.38 -1.19 26.58
N ASP A 385 -16.05 -0.40 25.73
CA ASP A 385 -16.06 -0.60 24.27
C ASP A 385 -14.63 -0.67 23.72
N GLU A 386 -13.72 0.17 24.22
CA GLU A 386 -12.31 0.18 23.82
C GLU A 386 -11.62 -1.17 24.02
N MET A 387 -11.91 -1.86 25.13
CA MET A 387 -11.32 -3.17 25.43
C MET A 387 -11.81 -4.22 24.42
N ILE A 388 -13.12 -4.25 24.17
CA ILE A 388 -13.72 -5.18 23.21
C ILE A 388 -13.19 -4.89 21.80
N VAL A 389 -13.23 -3.63 21.36
CA VAL A 389 -12.75 -3.22 20.04
C VAL A 389 -11.26 -3.51 19.91
N SER A 390 -10.44 -3.33 20.94
CA SER A 390 -9.01 -3.69 20.89
C SER A 390 -8.80 -5.18 20.59
N VAL A 391 -9.55 -6.07 21.24
CA VAL A 391 -9.46 -7.52 21.00
C VAL A 391 -10.05 -7.90 19.64
N ALA A 392 -11.15 -7.27 19.23
CA ALA A 392 -11.90 -7.63 18.03
C ALA A 392 -11.23 -7.27 16.70
N THR A 393 -9.95 -6.92 16.74
CA THR A 393 -9.36 -6.02 15.77
C THR A 393 -7.84 -6.20 15.81
N TRP A 394 -7.29 -6.58 16.96
CA TRP A 394 -6.02 -7.25 17.10
C TRP A 394 -6.01 -8.62 16.40
N GLY A 395 -5.15 -8.77 15.39
CA GLY A 395 -4.77 -10.08 14.86
C GLY A 395 -5.92 -10.94 14.32
N LEU A 396 -7.05 -10.34 13.90
CA LEU A 396 -8.21 -11.09 13.40
C LEU A 396 -7.84 -12.10 12.29
N ASP A 397 -6.91 -11.74 11.41
CA ASP A 397 -6.40 -12.62 10.34
C ASP A 397 -5.79 -13.94 10.85
N SER A 398 -5.34 -13.96 12.10
CA SER A 398 -4.65 -15.07 12.75
C SER A 398 -5.54 -15.88 13.70
N LEU A 399 -6.76 -15.42 13.99
CA LEU A 399 -7.68 -16.15 14.87
C LEU A 399 -8.23 -17.41 14.19
N SER A 400 -8.38 -18.49 14.96
CA SER A 400 -9.10 -19.68 14.51
C SER A 400 -10.61 -19.43 14.43
N GLU A 401 -11.34 -20.33 13.76
CA GLU A 401 -12.80 -20.24 13.68
C GLU A 401 -13.47 -20.22 15.06
N ASP A 402 -12.96 -21.04 15.98
CA ASP A 402 -13.51 -21.14 17.34
C ASP A 402 -13.21 -19.88 18.16
N GLN A 403 -12.03 -19.26 17.96
CA GLN A 403 -11.70 -17.98 18.58
C GLN A 403 -12.58 -16.86 18.04
N MET A 404 -12.83 -16.81 16.72
CA MET A 404 -13.77 -15.84 16.13
C MET A 404 -15.20 -16.03 16.67
N LYS A 405 -15.67 -17.27 16.81
CA LYS A 405 -16.99 -17.56 17.42
C LYS A 405 -17.07 -17.08 18.88
N ARG A 406 -16.02 -17.28 19.68
CA ARG A 406 -15.94 -16.81 21.07
C ARG A 406 -15.91 -15.28 21.19
N LEU A 407 -15.36 -14.59 20.19
CA LEU A 407 -15.29 -13.14 20.16
C LEU A 407 -16.64 -12.48 19.82
N LEU A 408 -17.48 -13.12 19.00
CA LEU A 408 -18.73 -12.52 18.52
C LEU A 408 -19.68 -12.05 19.65
N PRO A 409 -19.92 -12.81 20.73
CA PRO A 409 -20.73 -12.33 21.86
C PRO A 409 -20.17 -11.08 22.54
N TRP A 410 -18.84 -10.89 22.54
CA TRP A 410 -18.22 -9.69 23.10
C TRP A 410 -18.50 -8.46 22.23
N ILE A 411 -18.42 -8.60 20.91
CA ILE A 411 -18.75 -7.51 19.97
C ILE A 411 -20.20 -7.05 20.17
N GLU A 412 -21.11 -7.97 20.51
CA GLU A 412 -22.50 -7.62 20.78
C GLU A 412 -22.70 -6.78 22.06
N LYS A 413 -21.74 -6.78 22.99
CA LYS A 413 -21.75 -5.96 24.22
C LYS A 413 -21.25 -4.52 24.02
N ILE A 414 -20.81 -4.15 22.82
CA ILE A 414 -20.38 -2.76 22.55
C ILE A 414 -21.60 -1.84 22.64
N ASP A 415 -21.51 -0.81 23.48
CA ASP A 415 -22.60 0.14 23.74
C ASP A 415 -22.70 1.22 22.65
N ASP A 416 -21.55 1.75 22.20
CA ASP A 416 -21.51 2.71 21.10
C ASP A 416 -21.98 2.04 19.79
N LYS A 417 -23.11 2.52 19.26
CA LYS A 417 -23.76 1.94 18.10
C LYS A 417 -22.89 2.00 16.83
N ASP A 418 -22.18 3.10 16.63
CA ASP A 418 -21.36 3.30 15.43
C ASP A 418 -20.10 2.43 15.54
N ALA A 419 -19.48 2.36 16.72
CA ALA A 419 -18.37 1.47 17.00
C ALA A 419 -18.78 0.00 16.83
N LYS A 420 -19.96 -0.38 17.34
CA LYS A 420 -20.51 -1.74 17.20
C LYS A 420 -20.76 -2.09 15.75
N GLU A 421 -21.41 -1.23 14.98
CA GLU A 421 -21.66 -1.48 13.55
C GLU A 421 -20.35 -1.61 12.76
N ALA A 422 -19.40 -0.72 12.99
CA ALA A 422 -18.09 -0.74 12.33
C ALA A 422 -17.28 -2.00 12.70
N THR A 423 -17.27 -2.38 13.97
CA THR A 423 -16.57 -3.58 14.48
C THR A 423 -17.21 -4.86 13.94
N THR A 424 -18.54 -4.95 13.97
CA THR A 424 -19.28 -6.10 13.43
C THR A 424 -19.07 -6.25 11.92
N ASN A 425 -19.10 -5.14 11.17
CA ASN A 425 -18.82 -5.18 9.73
C ASN A 425 -17.40 -5.67 9.44
N PHE A 426 -16.40 -5.17 10.19
CA PHE A 426 -15.01 -5.60 10.05
C PHE A 426 -14.82 -7.07 10.43
N PHE A 427 -15.43 -7.53 11.52
CA PHE A 427 -15.39 -8.93 11.95
C PHE A 427 -15.92 -9.88 10.87
N TRP A 428 -17.11 -9.61 10.31
CA TRP A 428 -17.68 -10.45 9.26
C TRP A 428 -16.83 -10.43 7.99
N PHE A 429 -16.30 -9.26 7.62
CA PHE A 429 -15.38 -9.15 6.49
C PHE A 429 -14.15 -10.05 6.66
N MET A 430 -13.46 -9.98 7.80
CA MET A 430 -12.27 -10.79 8.07
C MET A 430 -12.60 -12.27 8.13
N ARG A 431 -13.73 -12.63 8.75
CA ARG A 431 -14.20 -14.02 8.82
C ARG A 431 -14.54 -14.59 7.44
N THR A 432 -15.14 -13.80 6.54
CA THR A 432 -15.36 -14.19 5.14
C THR A 432 -14.03 -14.42 4.41
N LYS A 433 -13.07 -13.49 4.51
CA LYS A 433 -11.75 -13.66 3.86
C LYS A 433 -11.06 -14.95 4.30
N ARG A 434 -11.13 -15.24 5.61
CA ARG A 434 -10.62 -16.50 6.17
C ARG A 434 -11.34 -17.72 5.58
N ALA A 435 -12.67 -17.71 5.53
CA ALA A 435 -13.44 -18.81 4.94
C ALA A 435 -13.09 -19.04 3.46
N VAL A 436 -12.86 -17.98 2.67
CA VAL A 436 -12.37 -18.11 1.29
C VAL A 436 -10.97 -18.73 1.24
N ARG A 437 -10.04 -18.27 2.10
CA ARG A 437 -8.66 -18.79 2.19
C ARG A 437 -8.63 -20.27 2.58
N ASP A 438 -9.51 -20.67 3.49
CA ASP A 438 -9.60 -22.02 4.04
C ASP A 438 -10.50 -22.94 3.16
N ASP A 439 -10.88 -22.49 1.96
CA ASP A 439 -11.75 -23.18 0.96
C ASP A 439 -13.16 -23.57 1.46
N GLN A 440 -13.65 -22.85 2.48
CA GLN A 440 -14.99 -22.99 3.04
C GLN A 440 -15.98 -22.08 2.30
N LEU A 441 -16.17 -22.32 1.00
CA LEU A 441 -16.82 -21.36 0.10
C LEU A 441 -18.32 -21.11 0.40
N ASP A 442 -19.04 -22.09 0.92
CA ASP A 442 -20.45 -21.93 1.29
C ASP A 442 -20.61 -21.09 2.57
N ASP A 443 -19.73 -21.30 3.55
CA ASP A 443 -19.65 -20.46 4.76
C ASP A 443 -19.23 -19.03 4.39
N ALA A 444 -18.26 -18.89 3.48
CA ALA A 444 -17.83 -17.58 2.98
C ALA A 444 -18.99 -16.80 2.36
N GLU A 445 -19.84 -17.45 1.56
CA GLU A 445 -21.03 -16.83 0.97
C GLU A 445 -22.04 -16.39 2.04
N ALA A 446 -22.30 -17.25 3.03
CA ALA A 446 -23.17 -16.93 4.16
C ALA A 446 -22.62 -15.78 5.02
N PHE A 447 -21.30 -15.71 5.22
CA PHE A 447 -20.64 -14.64 5.97
C PHE A 447 -20.61 -13.34 5.16
N ALA A 448 -20.39 -13.39 3.85
CA ALA A 448 -20.39 -12.21 2.97
C ALA A 448 -21.73 -11.47 3.01
N ALA A 449 -22.84 -12.21 3.13
CA ALA A 449 -24.18 -11.62 3.29
C ALA A 449 -24.35 -10.77 4.57
N LYS A 450 -23.49 -10.97 5.58
CA LYS A 450 -23.50 -10.22 6.85
C LYS A 450 -22.61 -8.97 6.81
N VAL A 451 -21.80 -8.80 5.78
CA VAL A 451 -20.99 -7.59 5.57
C VAL A 451 -21.90 -6.48 5.02
N LYS A 452 -22.16 -5.45 5.82
CA LYS A 452 -23.13 -4.39 5.47
C LYS A 452 -22.56 -3.33 4.54
N ARG A 453 -21.29 -2.96 4.75
CA ARG A 453 -20.61 -1.97 3.90
C ARG A 453 -20.37 -2.55 2.52
N ILE A 454 -20.91 -1.90 1.50
CA ILE A 454 -20.89 -2.42 0.11
C ILE A 454 -19.47 -2.57 -0.44
N ASP A 455 -18.56 -1.63 -0.16
CA ASP A 455 -17.16 -1.73 -0.58
C ASP A 455 -16.45 -2.94 0.02
N PHE A 456 -16.61 -3.18 1.32
CA PHE A 456 -16.07 -4.38 1.98
C PHE A 456 -16.72 -5.66 1.46
N ARG A 457 -18.04 -5.67 1.31
CA ARG A 457 -18.79 -6.85 0.83
C ARG A 457 -18.36 -7.24 -0.58
N ILE A 458 -18.19 -6.27 -1.47
CA ILE A 458 -17.83 -6.57 -2.86
C ILE A 458 -16.41 -7.13 -2.96
N VAL A 459 -15.46 -6.64 -2.14
CA VAL A 459 -14.11 -7.23 -2.08
C VAL A 459 -14.18 -8.73 -1.81
N VAL A 460 -14.92 -9.15 -0.78
CA VAL A 460 -15.03 -10.58 -0.47
C VAL A 460 -15.83 -11.35 -1.51
N LEU A 461 -16.81 -10.73 -2.18
CA LEU A 461 -17.51 -11.37 -3.30
C LEU A 461 -16.61 -11.57 -4.52
N PHE A 462 -15.65 -10.68 -4.78
CA PHE A 462 -14.65 -10.88 -5.84
C PHE A 462 -13.68 -12.00 -5.49
N GLU A 463 -13.20 -12.05 -4.25
CA GLU A 463 -12.34 -13.16 -3.78
C GLU A 463 -13.09 -14.50 -3.85
N LEU A 464 -14.36 -14.54 -3.44
CA LEU A 464 -15.22 -15.72 -3.52
C LEU A 464 -15.48 -16.15 -4.97
N ALA A 465 -15.83 -15.21 -5.86
CA ALA A 465 -16.06 -15.52 -7.28
C ALA A 465 -14.80 -16.11 -7.92
N GLU A 466 -13.62 -15.55 -7.62
CA GLU A 466 -12.35 -16.07 -8.10
C GLU A 466 -12.03 -17.46 -7.54
N ALA A 467 -12.27 -17.71 -6.25
CA ALA A 467 -12.12 -19.04 -5.67
C ALA A 467 -13.06 -20.05 -6.35
N ARG A 468 -14.33 -19.71 -6.58
CA ARG A 468 -15.29 -20.56 -7.29
C ARG A 468 -14.85 -20.87 -8.71
N THR A 469 -14.23 -19.94 -9.45
CA THR A 469 -13.72 -20.25 -10.82
C THR A 469 -12.64 -21.34 -10.87
N LYS A 470 -11.95 -21.62 -9.75
CA LYS A 470 -10.94 -22.68 -9.66
C LYS A 470 -11.58 -24.07 -9.51
N VAL A 471 -12.87 -24.15 -9.18
CA VAL A 471 -13.64 -25.39 -9.10
C VAL A 471 -14.19 -25.74 -10.49
N ILE A 472 -13.93 -26.97 -10.95
CA ILE A 472 -14.38 -27.47 -12.25
C ILE A 472 -15.90 -27.32 -12.37
N ASN A 473 -16.38 -26.79 -13.51
CA ASN A 473 -17.80 -26.53 -13.84
C ASN A 473 -18.51 -25.40 -13.06
N SER A 474 -17.78 -24.50 -12.37
CA SER A 474 -18.38 -23.42 -11.55
C SER A 474 -18.36 -22.01 -12.18
N SER A 475 -18.00 -21.87 -13.47
CA SER A 475 -17.95 -20.54 -14.14
C SER A 475 -19.31 -19.81 -14.15
N ALA A 476 -20.42 -20.56 -14.19
CA ALA A 476 -21.77 -20.00 -14.09
C ALA A 476 -22.07 -19.44 -12.69
N ALA A 477 -21.58 -20.09 -11.62
CA ALA A 477 -21.74 -19.61 -10.25
C ALA A 477 -20.91 -18.33 -10.01
N ALA A 478 -19.67 -18.30 -10.50
CA ALA A 478 -18.84 -17.09 -10.45
C ALA A 478 -19.49 -15.91 -11.20
N LEU A 479 -20.08 -16.16 -12.38
CA LEU A 479 -20.86 -15.16 -13.11
C LEU A 479 -22.09 -14.68 -12.34
N GLY A 480 -22.80 -15.59 -11.67
CA GLY A 480 -23.94 -15.25 -10.81
C GLY A 480 -23.54 -14.29 -9.70
N ILE A 481 -22.48 -14.62 -8.96
CA ILE A 481 -21.93 -13.79 -7.88
C ILE A 481 -21.55 -12.39 -8.40
N LEU A 482 -20.82 -12.32 -9.52
CA LEU A 482 -20.42 -11.03 -10.10
C LEU A 482 -21.62 -10.22 -10.62
N SER A 483 -22.63 -10.88 -11.20
CA SER A 483 -23.85 -10.22 -11.69
C SER A 483 -24.68 -9.66 -10.55
N ASP A 484 -24.79 -10.37 -9.43
CA ASP A 484 -25.51 -9.89 -8.26
C ASP A 484 -24.75 -8.77 -7.53
N ALA A 485 -23.41 -8.84 -7.52
CA ALA A 485 -22.56 -7.73 -7.10
C ALA A 485 -22.80 -6.47 -7.99
N ALA A 486 -22.83 -6.63 -9.31
CA ALA A 486 -23.08 -5.54 -10.24
C ALA A 486 -24.46 -4.89 -10.03
N LYS A 487 -25.52 -5.69 -9.82
CA LYS A 487 -26.86 -5.18 -9.50
C LYS A 487 -26.88 -4.34 -8.22
N GLN A 488 -26.23 -4.82 -7.16
CA GLN A 488 -26.16 -4.10 -5.88
C GLN A 488 -25.42 -2.76 -5.98
N VAL A 489 -24.37 -2.71 -6.79
CA VAL A 489 -23.52 -1.51 -6.91
C VAL A 489 -24.15 -0.47 -7.82
N ARG A 490 -24.81 -0.90 -8.91
CA ARG A 490 -25.50 0.01 -9.84
C ARG A 490 -26.62 0.81 -9.18
N SER A 491 -27.31 0.23 -8.19
CA SER A 491 -28.36 0.92 -7.44
C SER A 491 -27.83 1.83 -6.32
N ALA A 492 -26.54 1.75 -5.97
CA ALA A 492 -25.95 2.59 -4.95
C ALA A 492 -25.75 4.04 -5.45
N PRO A 493 -25.76 5.06 -4.55
CA PRO A 493 -25.39 6.42 -4.89
C PRO A 493 -23.96 6.53 -5.43
N ASP A 494 -23.73 7.53 -6.28
CA ASP A 494 -22.41 7.83 -6.81
C ASP A 494 -21.43 8.16 -5.69
N SER A 495 -20.33 7.42 -5.66
CA SER A 495 -19.34 7.47 -4.60
C SER A 495 -18.02 6.84 -5.06
N VAL A 496 -16.91 7.19 -4.41
CA VAL A 496 -15.60 6.58 -4.66
C VAL A 496 -15.66 5.04 -4.55
N PRO A 497 -16.25 4.45 -3.49
CA PRO A 497 -16.58 3.02 -3.43
C PRO A 497 -17.24 2.45 -4.69
N LYS A 498 -18.32 3.08 -5.18
CA LYS A 498 -19.06 2.60 -6.35
C LYS A 498 -18.18 2.58 -7.60
N ALA A 499 -17.46 3.67 -7.87
CA ALA A 499 -16.54 3.77 -9.00
C ALA A 499 -15.48 2.65 -8.97
N ARG A 500 -14.81 2.46 -7.82
CA ARG A 500 -13.78 1.42 -7.66
C ARG A 500 -14.33 0.01 -7.86
N VAL A 501 -15.52 -0.26 -7.34
CA VAL A 501 -16.19 -1.55 -7.55
C VAL A 501 -16.52 -1.78 -9.03
N LEU A 502 -17.03 -0.77 -9.74
CA LEU A 502 -17.32 -0.89 -11.17
C LEU A 502 -16.04 -1.13 -11.99
N LEU A 503 -14.93 -0.48 -11.65
CA LEU A 503 -13.62 -0.77 -12.25
C LEU A 503 -13.18 -2.23 -12.01
N GLY A 504 -13.39 -2.76 -10.80
CA GLY A 504 -13.10 -4.15 -10.50
C GLY A 504 -14.02 -5.13 -11.23
N LEU A 505 -15.31 -4.81 -11.38
CA LEU A 505 -16.25 -5.59 -12.18
C LEU A 505 -15.81 -5.64 -13.65
N ALA A 506 -15.42 -4.51 -14.24
CA ALA A 506 -14.90 -4.47 -15.61
C ALA A 506 -13.71 -5.42 -15.79
N SER A 507 -12.72 -5.35 -14.89
CA SER A 507 -11.55 -6.24 -14.92
C SER A 507 -11.90 -7.73 -14.77
N LYS A 508 -12.91 -8.06 -13.93
CA LYS A 508 -13.34 -9.46 -13.73
C LYS A 508 -14.18 -9.97 -14.90
N TYR A 509 -15.06 -9.13 -15.46
CA TYR A 509 -15.87 -9.49 -16.62
C TYR A 509 -15.04 -9.73 -17.88
N GLU A 510 -13.90 -9.06 -18.03
CA GLU A 510 -13.07 -9.20 -19.24
C GLU A 510 -12.67 -10.66 -19.54
N LYS A 511 -12.50 -11.50 -18.50
CA LYS A 511 -12.18 -12.92 -18.66
C LYS A 511 -13.36 -13.79 -19.11
N ILE A 512 -14.59 -13.25 -19.05
CA ILE A 512 -15.82 -14.03 -19.17
C ILE A 512 -16.74 -13.49 -20.27
N ASN A 513 -16.97 -12.18 -20.29
CA ASN A 513 -17.82 -11.47 -21.23
C ASN A 513 -17.31 -10.03 -21.42
N HIS A 514 -16.65 -9.77 -22.55
CA HIS A 514 -16.08 -8.46 -22.89
C HIS A 514 -17.13 -7.35 -22.99
N ALA A 515 -18.33 -7.63 -23.53
CA ALA A 515 -19.38 -6.62 -23.61
C ALA A 515 -19.82 -6.14 -22.21
N ALA A 516 -19.96 -7.08 -21.26
CA ALA A 516 -20.26 -6.74 -19.86
C ALA A 516 -19.10 -5.97 -19.18
N ALA A 517 -17.85 -6.21 -19.60
CA ALA A 517 -16.69 -5.47 -19.12
C ALA A 517 -16.72 -4.02 -19.59
N ILE A 518 -17.01 -3.78 -20.87
CA ILE A 518 -17.17 -2.42 -21.44
C ILE A 518 -18.33 -1.67 -20.79
N ASP A 519 -19.47 -2.32 -20.55
CA ASP A 519 -20.61 -1.70 -19.86
C ASP A 519 -20.22 -1.26 -18.44
N ALA A 520 -19.56 -2.16 -17.68
CA ALA A 520 -19.10 -1.85 -16.34
C ALA A 520 -18.03 -0.74 -16.32
N LEU A 521 -17.14 -0.71 -17.32
CA LEU A 521 -16.13 0.35 -17.48
C LEU A 521 -16.78 1.70 -17.78
N SER A 522 -17.78 1.73 -18.67
CA SER A 522 -18.54 2.93 -19.02
C SER A 522 -19.32 3.47 -17.80
N ASP A 523 -19.97 2.57 -17.05
CA ASP A 523 -20.62 2.92 -15.78
C ASP A 523 -19.61 3.51 -14.79
N ALA A 524 -18.42 2.94 -14.67
CA ALA A 524 -17.37 3.46 -13.79
C ALA A 524 -16.96 4.88 -14.17
N VAL A 525 -16.69 5.14 -15.46
CA VAL A 525 -16.32 6.46 -15.96
C VAL A 525 -17.40 7.50 -15.68
N ASN A 526 -18.67 7.16 -15.88
CA ASN A 526 -19.79 8.03 -15.58
C ASN A 526 -19.84 8.42 -14.10
N VAL A 527 -19.67 7.44 -13.20
CA VAL A 527 -19.62 7.71 -11.75
C VAL A 527 -18.40 8.58 -11.41
N ILE A 528 -17.22 8.28 -11.95
CA ILE A 528 -15.98 9.03 -11.69
C ILE A 528 -16.14 10.50 -12.09
N ASN A 529 -16.81 10.78 -13.20
CA ASN A 529 -17.04 12.14 -13.67
C ASN A 529 -17.93 12.99 -12.74
N HIS A 530 -18.70 12.35 -11.85
CA HIS A 530 -19.49 13.01 -10.81
C HIS A 530 -18.73 13.19 -9.49
N LEU A 531 -17.55 12.57 -9.35
CA LEU A 531 -16.71 12.70 -8.16
C LEU A 531 -15.78 13.92 -8.29
N GLN A 532 -15.43 14.48 -7.13
CA GLN A 532 -14.35 15.47 -7.03
C GLN A 532 -13.06 14.74 -6.68
N GLY A 533 -11.92 15.28 -7.11
CA GLY A 533 -10.60 14.77 -6.73
C GLY A 533 -10.16 13.50 -7.46
N THR A 534 -9.15 12.84 -6.88
CA THR A 534 -8.47 11.65 -7.44
C THR A 534 -8.51 10.47 -6.48
N GLU A 535 -9.40 10.48 -5.49
CA GLU A 535 -9.51 9.47 -4.46
C GLU A 535 -9.79 8.10 -5.07
N VAL A 536 -10.43 8.01 -6.24
CA VAL A 536 -10.63 6.74 -6.95
C VAL A 536 -9.33 5.96 -7.19
N LEU A 537 -8.17 6.63 -7.23
CA LEU A 537 -6.86 6.00 -7.43
C LEU A 537 -6.34 5.22 -6.21
N GLN A 538 -6.86 5.46 -5.00
CA GLN A 538 -6.36 4.71 -3.85
C GLN A 538 -6.81 3.25 -3.92
N THR A 539 -5.86 2.33 -3.74
CA THR A 539 -6.11 0.88 -3.79
C THR A 539 -6.46 0.30 -2.42
N THR A 540 -6.55 1.13 -1.38
CA THR A 540 -6.91 0.69 -0.03
C THR A 540 -8.31 1.13 0.36
N ILE A 541 -9.06 0.25 1.02
CA ILE A 541 -10.24 0.63 1.80
C ILE A 541 -9.79 0.86 3.24
N ARG A 542 -10.10 2.03 3.80
CA ARG A 542 -9.82 2.34 5.20
C ARG A 542 -11.08 2.18 6.05
N GLN A 543 -10.95 1.49 7.19
CA GLN A 543 -11.94 1.41 8.24
C GLN A 543 -11.41 2.15 9.46
N MET A 544 -12.18 3.12 9.93
CA MET A 544 -11.99 3.77 11.21
C MET A 544 -13.06 3.26 12.15
N ILE A 545 -12.67 2.80 13.34
CA ILE A 545 -13.59 2.46 14.42
C ILE A 545 -13.31 3.47 15.52
N LYS A 546 -14.24 4.41 15.71
CA LYS A 546 -14.14 5.43 16.73
C LYS A 546 -14.96 5.01 17.93
N THR A 547 -14.34 5.00 19.10
CA THR A 547 -15.04 4.87 20.37
C THR A 547 -15.02 6.22 21.09
N ARG A 548 -15.52 6.26 22.33
CA ARG A 548 -15.51 7.49 23.13
C ARG A 548 -14.10 7.99 23.45
N ARG A 549 -13.13 7.07 23.65
CA ARG A 549 -11.77 7.41 24.10
C ARG A 549 -10.66 7.00 23.16
N SER A 550 -10.96 6.16 22.17
CA SER A 550 -9.96 5.56 21.29
C SER A 550 -10.36 5.62 19.83
N LEU A 551 -9.35 5.47 18.98
CA LEU A 551 -9.50 5.44 17.55
C LEU A 551 -8.68 4.28 16.99
N PHE A 552 -9.35 3.38 16.27
CA PHE A 552 -8.72 2.21 15.68
C PHE A 552 -8.80 2.33 14.15
N TYR A 553 -7.70 2.00 13.48
CA TYR A 553 -7.55 2.14 12.03
C TYR A 553 -7.15 0.82 11.39
N TYR A 554 -7.84 0.46 10.32
CA TYR A 554 -7.51 -0.69 9.47
C TYR A 554 -7.50 -0.25 8.03
N SER A 555 -6.50 -0.73 7.30
CA SER A 555 -6.43 -0.55 5.86
C SER A 555 -6.41 -1.92 5.21
N VAL A 556 -7.30 -2.11 4.24
CA VAL A 556 -7.36 -3.33 3.45
C VAL A 556 -6.95 -2.98 2.02
N GLU A 557 -5.90 -3.60 1.53
CA GLU A 557 -5.50 -3.48 0.13
C GLU A 557 -6.48 -4.26 -0.76
N VAL A 558 -6.91 -3.63 -1.84
CA VAL A 558 -7.79 -4.21 -2.84
C VAL A 558 -7.10 -4.16 -4.21
N PRO A 559 -6.53 -5.29 -4.66
CA PRO A 559 -5.69 -5.31 -5.86
C PRO A 559 -6.47 -5.07 -7.17
N TYR A 560 -7.82 -5.12 -7.12
CA TYR A 560 -8.67 -5.07 -8.32
C TYR A 560 -9.31 -3.70 -8.60
N TYR A 561 -8.94 -2.64 -7.87
CA TYR A 561 -9.56 -1.30 -7.97
C TYR A 561 -8.74 -0.26 -8.75
N GLY A 562 -7.63 -0.67 -9.38
CA GLY A 562 -6.73 0.26 -10.08
C GLY A 562 -7.29 0.74 -11.41
N LEU A 563 -7.52 2.05 -11.55
CA LEU A 563 -7.97 2.69 -12.80
C LEU A 563 -7.08 2.30 -14.00
N GLU A 564 -5.77 2.56 -13.90
CA GLU A 564 -4.81 2.28 -14.98
C GLU A 564 -4.80 0.80 -15.38
N GLU A 565 -4.84 -0.11 -14.39
CA GLU A 565 -4.84 -1.56 -14.62
C GLU A 565 -6.15 -2.05 -15.25
N THR A 566 -7.31 -1.52 -14.84
CA THR A 566 -8.59 -1.86 -15.47
C THR A 566 -8.60 -1.47 -16.95
N PHE A 567 -8.17 -0.24 -17.28
CA PHE A 567 -8.08 0.20 -18.67
C PHE A 567 -7.08 -0.62 -19.48
N LYS A 568 -5.97 -1.05 -18.86
CA LYS A 568 -5.02 -1.97 -19.50
C LYS A 568 -5.61 -3.34 -19.80
N ILE A 569 -6.37 -3.91 -18.86
CA ILE A 569 -6.99 -5.23 -19.00
C ILE A 569 -8.02 -5.22 -20.13
N VAL A 570 -8.95 -4.24 -20.11
CA VAL A 570 -10.03 -4.15 -21.11
C VAL A 570 -9.48 -3.73 -22.48
N GLY A 571 -8.54 -2.80 -22.52
CA GLY A 571 -7.92 -2.29 -23.76
C GLY A 571 -7.15 -3.34 -24.55
N LYS A 572 -6.80 -4.48 -23.95
CA LYS A 572 -6.14 -5.59 -24.64
C LYS A 572 -7.02 -6.21 -25.74
N ASN A 573 -8.33 -6.22 -25.56
CA ASN A 573 -9.26 -6.85 -26.49
C ASN A 573 -9.95 -5.82 -27.41
N ASP A 574 -10.14 -4.58 -26.95
CA ASP A 574 -10.68 -3.47 -27.76
C ASP A 574 -10.03 -2.14 -27.36
N LEU A 575 -8.92 -1.80 -28.02
CA LEU A 575 -8.19 -0.56 -27.73
C LEU A 575 -9.01 0.69 -28.06
N ASP A 576 -9.69 0.70 -29.21
CA ASP A 576 -10.33 1.90 -29.75
C ASP A 576 -11.49 2.33 -28.83
N LEU A 577 -12.34 1.39 -28.43
CA LEU A 577 -13.45 1.65 -27.53
C LEU A 577 -12.99 1.98 -26.11
N THR A 578 -11.89 1.37 -25.68
CA THR A 578 -11.29 1.63 -24.36
C THR A 578 -10.67 3.02 -24.30
N ILE A 579 -9.95 3.47 -25.34
CA ILE A 579 -9.45 4.84 -25.44
C ILE A 579 -10.61 5.83 -25.52
N ALA A 580 -11.66 5.53 -26.29
CA ALA A 580 -12.84 6.38 -26.35
C ALA A 580 -13.46 6.59 -24.95
N ASN A 581 -13.63 5.51 -24.18
CA ASN A 581 -14.07 5.59 -22.78
C ASN A 581 -13.10 6.36 -21.89
N ALA A 582 -11.78 6.18 -22.06
CA ALA A 582 -10.80 6.91 -21.28
C ALA A 582 -10.90 8.42 -21.53
N THR A 583 -11.11 8.82 -22.78
CA THR A 583 -11.16 10.25 -23.18
C THR A 583 -12.37 11.00 -22.63
N THR A 584 -13.44 10.32 -22.21
CA THR A 584 -14.62 10.97 -21.61
C THR A 584 -14.44 11.30 -20.12
N LEU A 585 -13.36 10.85 -19.48
CA LEU A 585 -13.01 11.27 -18.12
C LEU A 585 -12.76 12.77 -18.09
N THR A 586 -13.43 13.51 -17.20
CA THR A 586 -13.35 14.98 -17.11
C THR A 586 -12.06 15.44 -16.45
N ASN A 587 -11.65 14.77 -15.36
CA ASN A 587 -10.38 15.03 -14.70
C ASN A 587 -9.21 14.65 -15.62
N LYS A 588 -8.32 15.61 -15.92
CA LYS A 588 -7.22 15.45 -16.89
C LYS A 588 -6.18 14.42 -16.45
N TYR A 589 -5.91 14.31 -15.15
CA TYR A 589 -4.99 13.33 -14.61
C TYR A 589 -5.56 11.92 -14.68
N LEU A 590 -6.81 11.71 -14.24
CA LEU A 590 -7.48 10.41 -14.35
C LEU A 590 -7.59 9.96 -15.82
N ARG A 591 -7.97 10.88 -16.71
CA ARG A 591 -7.99 10.64 -18.17
C ARG A 591 -6.64 10.19 -18.69
N THR A 592 -5.56 10.84 -18.25
CA THR A 592 -4.20 10.48 -18.66
C THR A 592 -3.84 9.06 -18.23
N LEU A 593 -4.08 8.72 -16.96
CA LEU A 593 -3.80 7.37 -16.45
C LEU A 593 -4.62 6.30 -17.19
N ALA A 594 -5.89 6.57 -17.47
CA ALA A 594 -6.76 5.67 -18.23
C ALA A 594 -6.27 5.47 -19.68
N VAL A 595 -5.91 6.57 -20.38
CA VAL A 595 -5.36 6.52 -21.75
C VAL A 595 -4.04 5.75 -21.79
N ILE A 596 -3.12 6.03 -20.85
CA ILE A 596 -1.83 5.31 -20.77
C ILE A 596 -2.06 3.83 -20.45
N GLY A 597 -2.95 3.50 -19.51
CA GLY A 597 -3.31 2.11 -19.19
C GLY A 597 -3.80 1.37 -20.42
N ALA A 598 -4.77 1.93 -21.15
CA ALA A 598 -5.28 1.38 -22.40
C ALA A 598 -4.17 1.21 -23.45
N ALA A 599 -3.36 2.24 -23.67
CA ALA A 599 -2.26 2.24 -24.63
C ALA A 599 -1.13 1.26 -24.26
N GLN A 600 -0.91 0.98 -22.97
CA GLN A 600 0.13 0.07 -22.51
C GLN A 600 -0.16 -1.39 -22.93
N SER A 601 -1.44 -1.76 -23.08
CA SER A 601 -1.84 -3.08 -23.59
C SER A 601 -1.24 -3.37 -24.98
N CYS A 602 -1.08 -2.32 -25.79
CA CYS A 602 -0.45 -2.35 -27.10
C CYS A 602 1.05 -2.63 -27.06
N VAL A 603 1.72 -2.10 -26.03
CA VAL A 603 3.17 -2.21 -25.83
C VAL A 603 3.55 -3.61 -25.36
N ASP A 604 2.75 -4.20 -24.48
CA ASP A 604 3.03 -5.48 -23.82
C ASP A 604 2.76 -6.69 -24.74
N ASN A 605 1.94 -6.55 -25.79
CA ASN A 605 1.58 -7.63 -26.72
C ASN A 605 2.66 -7.94 -27.79
N LYS A 606 3.77 -7.20 -27.87
CA LYS A 606 4.90 -7.55 -28.75
C LYS A 606 5.81 -8.59 -28.11
N LYS A 607 5.58 -9.89 -28.37
CA LYS A 607 6.65 -10.91 -28.24
C LYS A 607 7.83 -10.51 -29.15
N PRO A 608 9.10 -10.61 -28.70
CA PRO A 608 10.24 -10.42 -29.59
C PRO A 608 10.12 -11.43 -30.73
N SER A 609 10.10 -10.96 -31.97
CA SER A 609 9.96 -11.85 -33.13
C SER A 609 11.16 -12.79 -33.13
N LYS A 610 10.90 -14.10 -32.97
CA LYS A 610 11.89 -15.12 -33.31
C LYS A 610 12.11 -14.98 -34.81
N LYS A 611 13.19 -14.30 -35.21
CA LYS A 611 13.70 -14.36 -36.58
C LYS A 611 13.85 -15.84 -36.91
N LYS A 612 13.00 -16.36 -37.80
CA LYS A 612 13.21 -17.70 -38.39
C LYS A 612 14.60 -17.67 -39.03
N PRO A 613 15.48 -18.65 -38.74
CA PRO A 613 16.76 -18.71 -39.41
C PRO A 613 16.50 -18.85 -40.92
N GLN A 614 17.08 -17.94 -41.70
CA GLN A 614 17.17 -18.11 -43.15
C GLN A 614 17.90 -19.43 -43.40
N LYS A 615 17.21 -20.38 -44.01
CA LYS A 615 17.83 -21.60 -44.53
C LYS A 615 18.86 -21.16 -45.58
N ARG A 616 20.11 -21.58 -45.38
CA ARG A 616 21.15 -21.58 -46.41
C ARG A 616 20.85 -22.65 -47.44
#